data_AF-O29823-F1
#
_entry.id   AF-O29823-F1
#
_cell.length_a   1.000
_cell.length_b   1.000
_cell.length_c   1.000
_cell.angle_alpha   90.00
_cell.angle_beta   90.00
_cell.angle_gamma   90.00
#
_symmetry.space_group_name_H-M   'P 1'
#
loop_
_entity.id
_entity.type
_entity.pdbx_description
1 polymer ?
#
loop_
_entity_poly.entity_id
_entity_poly.type
_entity_poly.pdbx_seq_one_letter_code
_entity_poly.pdbx_strand_id
1 'polypeptide(L)'
;MFFEFKKHFWKNPVLSLEISRILCNASSYVLPQGILKVEEGAFDAINRKFDDFMEGKAEVDELMAEADRLEEKLNEQLNRNFGYLHELGLEPHAKVAFVSRILSRGFVYPDVQIFVGKRACKKLRELSKVERRILEGRIELGKGREKLLRLEGKLLGYPDCCVGSYIESKRGFPAESRFIMECAEKGVFVKSLKALKSSKLISIPYLFTSNFYPCSIECSKAVKVGLKIQEWLDEFEDAFKLRSMLIALFYAATALRASKAAGNYGEKLRSFFSSLSPGDIGLIETLERHSGNQAEFTNLFIARILGGFSKG
;
A
#
# COMPACT_ATOMS: atom_id res chain seq x y z
N MET A 1 6.40 14.61 -19.82
CA MET A 1 6.06 13.73 -18.68
C MET A 1 6.48 14.33 -17.34
N PHE A 2 7.78 14.61 -17.10
CA PHE A 2 8.19 15.22 -15.81
C PHE A 2 7.57 16.62 -15.57
N PHE A 3 7.40 17.43 -16.62
CA PHE A 3 6.68 18.71 -16.52
C PHE A 3 5.23 18.55 -16.01
N GLU A 4 4.45 17.64 -16.62
CA GLU A 4 3.08 17.35 -16.15
C GLU A 4 3.08 16.76 -14.73
N PHE A 5 4.09 15.97 -14.37
CA PHE A 5 4.24 15.46 -13.00
C PHE A 5 4.39 16.61 -12.00
N LYS A 6 5.25 17.59 -12.29
CA LYS A 6 5.44 18.79 -11.46
C LYS A 6 4.14 19.55 -11.25
N LYS A 7 3.38 19.77 -12.32
CA LYS A 7 2.07 20.46 -12.31
C LYS A 7 1.04 19.79 -11.40
N HIS A 8 1.09 18.47 -11.27
CA HIS A 8 0.12 17.71 -10.50
C HIS A 8 0.59 17.27 -9.12
N PHE A 9 1.89 17.36 -8.83
CA PHE A 9 2.48 16.84 -7.59
C PHE A 9 1.73 17.28 -6.33
N TRP A 10 1.51 18.60 -6.21
CA TRP A 10 0.89 19.19 -5.03
C TRP A 10 -0.62 18.95 -4.90
N LYS A 11 -1.29 18.45 -5.94
CA LYS A 11 -2.70 18.03 -5.83
C LYS A 11 -2.83 16.83 -4.90
N ASN A 12 -1.88 15.90 -4.96
CA ASN A 12 -1.85 14.71 -4.12
C ASN A 12 -0.40 14.18 -4.03
N PRO A 13 0.42 14.72 -3.10
CA PRO A 13 1.81 14.29 -2.96
C PRO A 13 2.00 12.78 -2.79
N VAL A 14 1.16 12.11 -2.00
CA VAL A 14 1.25 10.67 -1.75
C VAL A 14 0.96 9.88 -3.04
N LEU A 15 -0.08 10.24 -3.80
CA LEU A 15 -0.35 9.61 -5.09
C LEU A 15 0.80 9.84 -6.07
N SER A 16 1.35 11.05 -6.10
CA SER A 16 2.46 11.42 -6.96
C SER A 16 3.71 10.61 -6.63
N LEU A 17 3.99 10.42 -5.34
CA LEU A 17 5.07 9.56 -4.84
C LEU A 17 4.81 8.07 -5.10
N GLU A 18 3.55 7.62 -5.21
CA GLU A 18 3.25 6.27 -5.67
C GLU A 18 3.52 6.14 -7.18
N ILE A 19 2.89 6.96 -8.01
CA ILE A 19 2.98 6.82 -9.47
C ILE A 19 4.40 7.06 -10.00
N SER A 20 5.27 7.77 -9.28
CA SER A 20 6.69 7.90 -9.63
C SER A 20 7.38 6.53 -9.81
N ARG A 21 6.93 5.49 -9.10
CA ARG A 21 7.38 4.09 -9.30
C ARG A 21 7.15 3.60 -10.72
N ILE A 22 6.05 4.00 -11.35
CA ILE A 22 5.75 3.66 -12.75
C ILE A 22 6.56 4.55 -13.68
N LEU A 23 6.61 5.86 -13.38
CA LEU A 23 7.27 6.85 -14.24
C LEU A 23 8.80 6.62 -14.32
N CYS A 24 9.41 6.11 -13.25
CA CYS A 24 10.82 5.71 -13.24
C CYS A 24 11.06 4.25 -13.70
N ASN A 25 10.02 3.54 -14.14
CA ASN A 25 10.07 2.12 -14.52
C ASN A 25 10.59 1.20 -13.40
N ALA A 26 10.21 1.45 -12.14
CA ALA A 26 10.39 0.51 -11.05
C ALA A 26 9.23 -0.50 -10.96
N SER A 27 8.02 -0.12 -11.39
CA SER A 27 6.85 -1.00 -11.44
C SER A 27 6.04 -0.82 -12.72
N SER A 28 5.17 -1.79 -13.03
CA SER A 28 4.15 -1.64 -14.09
C SER A 28 2.89 -0.95 -13.57
N TYR A 29 2.63 -1.12 -12.27
CA TYR A 29 1.46 -0.64 -11.56
C TYR A 29 1.83 -0.14 -10.17
N VAL A 30 0.95 0.68 -9.59
CA VAL A 30 0.88 0.93 -8.15
C VAL A 30 -0.52 0.63 -7.65
N LEU A 31 -0.64 0.43 -6.33
CA LEU A 31 -1.89 0.14 -5.65
C LEU A 31 -2.11 1.22 -4.57
N PRO A 32 -2.56 2.43 -4.93
CA PRO A 32 -2.72 3.57 -4.02
C PRO A 32 -4.00 3.44 -3.15
N GLN A 33 -4.11 2.36 -2.38
CA GLN A 33 -5.26 2.11 -1.52
C GLN A 33 -5.45 3.22 -0.47
N GLY A 34 -6.71 3.63 -0.26
CA GLY A 34 -7.08 4.72 0.63
C GLY A 34 -6.80 6.14 0.09
N ILE A 35 -6.15 6.26 -1.07
CA ILE A 35 -5.92 7.54 -1.76
C ILE A 35 -7.05 7.83 -2.74
N LEU A 36 -7.38 6.83 -3.55
CA LEU A 36 -8.46 6.89 -4.52
C LEU A 36 -9.72 6.36 -3.85
N LYS A 37 -10.64 7.27 -3.48
CA LYS A 37 -11.92 6.89 -2.86
C LYS A 37 -12.98 6.65 -3.93
N VAL A 38 -13.82 5.64 -3.69
CA VAL A 38 -15.00 5.31 -4.50
C VAL A 38 -16.25 5.37 -3.63
N GLU A 39 -17.42 5.50 -4.25
CA GLU A 39 -18.69 5.62 -3.51
C GLU A 39 -19.09 4.31 -2.81
N GLU A 40 -19.46 4.38 -1.53
CA GLU A 40 -19.81 3.21 -0.69
C GLU A 40 -21.04 2.45 -1.20
N GLY A 41 -21.99 3.11 -1.85
CA GLY A 41 -23.18 2.47 -2.42
C GLY A 41 -22.89 1.56 -3.63
N ALA A 42 -21.64 1.49 -4.10
CA ALA A 42 -21.28 0.66 -5.24
C ALA A 42 -21.20 -0.84 -4.90
N PHE A 43 -21.07 -1.21 -3.62
CA PHE A 43 -20.74 -2.57 -3.21
C PHE A 43 -21.94 -3.49 -2.94
N ASP A 44 -23.14 -2.95 -2.75
CA ASP A 44 -24.31 -3.73 -2.33
C ASP A 44 -24.67 -4.85 -3.32
N ALA A 45 -24.56 -4.57 -4.62
CA ALA A 45 -24.93 -5.54 -5.66
C ALA A 45 -23.94 -6.73 -5.69
N ILE A 46 -22.64 -6.45 -5.61
CA ILE A 46 -21.62 -7.52 -5.58
C ILE A 46 -21.69 -8.33 -4.30
N ASN A 47 -21.99 -7.70 -3.15
CA ASN A 47 -22.14 -8.41 -1.88
C ASN A 47 -23.33 -9.37 -1.92
N ARG A 48 -24.51 -8.91 -2.38
CA ARG A 48 -25.67 -9.80 -2.56
C ARG A 48 -25.37 -10.95 -3.53
N LYS A 49 -24.70 -10.67 -4.64
CA LYS A 49 -24.36 -11.71 -5.62
C LYS A 49 -23.34 -12.72 -5.06
N PHE A 50 -22.42 -12.25 -4.21
CA PHE A 50 -21.50 -13.12 -3.50
C PHE A 50 -22.21 -14.01 -2.48
N ASP A 51 -23.20 -13.48 -1.74
CA ASP A 51 -24.02 -14.29 -0.84
C ASP A 51 -24.81 -15.36 -1.61
N ASP A 52 -25.43 -15.00 -2.75
CA ASP A 52 -26.08 -15.96 -3.65
C ASP A 52 -25.11 -17.07 -4.08
N PHE A 53 -23.88 -16.72 -4.45
CA PHE A 53 -22.84 -17.68 -4.83
C PHE A 53 -22.47 -18.61 -3.68
N MET A 54 -22.26 -18.07 -2.48
CA MET A 54 -21.93 -18.85 -1.28
C MET A 54 -23.06 -19.81 -0.87
N GLU A 55 -24.32 -19.45 -1.16
CA GLU A 55 -25.50 -20.28 -0.92
C GLU A 55 -25.81 -21.26 -2.08
N GLY A 56 -25.01 -21.27 -3.16
CA GLY A 56 -25.23 -22.12 -4.33
C GLY A 56 -26.40 -21.68 -5.22
N LYS A 57 -26.84 -20.43 -5.10
CA LYS A 57 -27.92 -19.81 -5.89
C LYS A 57 -27.41 -19.06 -7.13
N ALA A 58 -26.11 -18.83 -7.23
CA ALA A 58 -25.48 -18.20 -8.38
C ALA A 58 -24.20 -18.96 -8.78
N GLU A 59 -23.96 -19.06 -10.09
CA GLU A 59 -22.74 -19.65 -10.62
C GLU A 59 -21.57 -18.65 -10.60
N VAL A 60 -20.34 -19.16 -10.72
CA VAL A 60 -19.13 -18.30 -10.80
C VAL A 60 -19.23 -17.28 -11.93
N ASP A 61 -19.86 -17.63 -13.06
CA ASP A 61 -20.01 -16.71 -14.20
C ASP A 61 -20.93 -15.53 -13.90
N GLU A 62 -21.98 -15.74 -13.11
CA GLU A 62 -22.86 -14.66 -12.67
C GLU A 62 -22.15 -13.73 -11.69
N LEU A 63 -21.37 -14.29 -10.75
CA LEU A 63 -20.56 -13.51 -9.82
C LEU A 63 -19.49 -12.68 -10.53
N MET A 64 -18.79 -13.28 -11.49
CA MET A 64 -17.76 -12.59 -12.28
C MET A 64 -18.36 -11.52 -13.20
N ALA A 65 -19.55 -11.75 -13.77
CA ALA A 65 -20.25 -10.73 -14.55
C ALA A 65 -20.65 -9.53 -13.70
N GLU A 66 -21.10 -9.74 -12.46
CA GLU A 66 -21.42 -8.65 -11.54
C GLU A 66 -20.16 -7.89 -11.11
N ALA A 67 -19.04 -8.61 -10.89
CA ALA A 67 -17.75 -7.98 -10.64
C ALA A 67 -17.31 -7.08 -11.81
N ASP A 68 -17.41 -7.55 -13.05
CA ASP A 68 -17.05 -6.77 -14.25
C ASP A 68 -17.90 -5.48 -14.38
N ARG A 69 -19.21 -5.56 -14.10
CA ARG A 69 -20.11 -4.38 -14.08
C ARG A 69 -19.69 -3.36 -13.02
N LEU A 70 -19.36 -3.83 -11.82
CA LEU A 70 -18.88 -2.97 -10.76
C LEU A 70 -17.55 -2.31 -11.14
N GLU A 71 -16.61 -3.08 -11.70
CA GLU A 71 -15.33 -2.54 -12.17
C GLU A 71 -15.53 -1.45 -13.24
N GLU A 72 -16.41 -1.66 -14.22
CA GLU A 72 -16.73 -0.67 -15.26
C GLU A 72 -17.23 0.65 -14.65
N LYS A 73 -18.25 0.58 -13.78
CA LYS A 73 -18.81 1.74 -13.08
C LYS A 73 -17.75 2.50 -12.28
N LEU A 74 -16.91 1.77 -11.52
CA LEU A 74 -15.85 2.38 -10.72
C LEU A 74 -14.75 3.00 -11.59
N ASN A 75 -14.40 2.37 -12.70
CA ASN A 75 -13.44 2.91 -13.66
C ASN A 75 -13.93 4.22 -14.27
N GLU A 76 -15.21 4.33 -14.65
CA GLU A 76 -15.77 5.60 -15.11
C GLU A 76 -15.67 6.70 -14.07
N GLN A 77 -16.05 6.40 -12.81
CA GLN A 77 -15.95 7.35 -11.70
C GLN A 77 -14.50 7.80 -11.47
N LEU A 78 -13.56 6.86 -11.43
CA LEU A 78 -12.14 7.14 -11.22
C LEU A 78 -11.54 7.98 -12.36
N ASN A 79 -11.88 7.71 -13.61
CA ASN A 79 -11.40 8.50 -14.75
C ASN A 79 -11.98 9.92 -14.75
N ARG A 80 -13.22 10.13 -14.28
CA ARG A 80 -13.76 11.49 -14.07
C ARG A 80 -13.00 12.24 -12.98
N ASN A 81 -12.75 11.60 -11.84
CA ASN A 81 -12.15 12.25 -10.66
C ASN A 81 -10.63 12.45 -10.79
N PHE A 82 -9.94 11.55 -11.50
CA PHE A 82 -8.48 11.51 -11.61
C PHE A 82 -8.01 11.58 -13.07
N GLY A 83 -8.77 12.21 -13.96
CA GLY A 83 -8.49 12.30 -15.39
C GLY A 83 -7.13 12.92 -15.73
N TYR A 84 -6.55 13.71 -14.83
CA TYR A 84 -5.19 14.25 -14.99
C TYR A 84 -4.11 13.15 -15.06
N LEU A 85 -4.39 11.92 -14.59
CA LEU A 85 -3.48 10.78 -14.77
C LEU A 85 -3.22 10.48 -16.25
N HIS A 86 -4.18 10.78 -17.13
CA HIS A 86 -3.99 10.62 -18.57
C HIS A 86 -2.91 11.55 -19.14
N GLU A 87 -2.72 12.75 -18.58
CA GLU A 87 -1.63 13.67 -18.94
C GLU A 87 -0.24 13.05 -18.62
N LEU A 88 -0.21 12.10 -17.67
CA LEU A 88 0.98 11.33 -17.30
C LEU A 88 1.10 9.99 -18.07
N GLY A 89 0.17 9.69 -18.98
CA GLY A 89 0.10 8.41 -19.68
C GLY A 89 -0.33 7.25 -18.78
N LEU A 90 -1.06 7.55 -17.69
CA LEU A 90 -1.53 6.60 -16.70
C LEU A 90 -3.07 6.55 -16.65
N GLU A 91 -3.61 5.45 -16.15
CA GLU A 91 -5.04 5.26 -15.91
C GLU A 91 -5.28 4.55 -14.58
N PRO A 92 -6.33 4.93 -13.84
CA PRO A 92 -6.84 4.14 -12.73
C PRO A 92 -7.63 2.92 -13.24
N HIS A 93 -7.51 1.81 -12.53
CA HIS A 93 -8.17 0.55 -12.80
C HIS A 93 -8.69 -0.07 -11.49
N ALA A 94 -9.98 0.02 -11.24
CA ALA A 94 -10.67 -0.77 -10.22
C ALA A 94 -10.67 -2.25 -10.62
N LYS A 95 -10.39 -3.10 -9.64
CA LYS A 95 -10.48 -4.56 -9.73
C LYS A 95 -11.19 -5.14 -8.53
N VAL A 96 -12.21 -5.95 -8.78
CA VAL A 96 -12.86 -6.75 -7.74
C VAL A 96 -12.00 -7.99 -7.52
N ALA A 97 -11.54 -8.16 -6.29
CA ALA A 97 -10.80 -9.31 -5.83
C ALA A 97 -11.66 -10.10 -4.84
N PHE A 98 -11.59 -11.42 -4.89
CA PHE A 98 -12.33 -12.27 -3.95
C PHE A 98 -11.39 -12.90 -2.94
N VAL A 99 -10.15 -13.20 -3.31
CA VAL A 99 -9.20 -13.86 -2.40
C VAL A 99 -8.42 -12.82 -1.60
N SER A 100 -8.58 -12.85 -0.28
CA SER A 100 -7.80 -11.98 0.61
C SER A 100 -6.31 -12.28 0.52
N ARG A 101 -5.53 -11.23 0.26
CA ARG A 101 -4.06 -11.30 0.15
C ARG A 101 -3.36 -10.77 1.40
N ILE A 102 -4.11 -10.14 2.30
CA ILE A 102 -3.58 -9.45 3.49
C ILE A 102 -3.58 -10.38 4.70
N LEU A 103 -4.71 -10.97 5.10
CA LEU A 103 -4.80 -11.73 6.35
C LEU A 103 -4.08 -13.07 6.27
N SER A 104 -3.50 -13.58 7.37
CA SER A 104 -2.80 -14.88 7.33
C SER A 104 -3.74 -16.03 6.93
N ARG A 105 -4.97 -16.05 7.45
CA ARG A 105 -6.01 -16.99 6.99
C ARG A 105 -6.50 -16.61 5.60
N GLY A 106 -6.53 -17.59 4.69
CA GLY A 106 -7.19 -17.43 3.41
C GLY A 106 -8.70 -17.45 3.62
N PHE A 107 -9.38 -16.41 3.15
CA PHE A 107 -10.83 -16.38 3.04
C PHE A 107 -11.19 -15.68 1.72
N VAL A 108 -12.42 -15.93 1.28
CA VAL A 108 -12.99 -15.31 0.09
C VAL A 108 -14.05 -14.30 0.52
N TYR A 109 -13.97 -13.09 -0.01
CA TYR A 109 -14.95 -12.02 0.16
C TYR A 109 -14.68 -10.93 -0.90
N PRO A 110 -15.70 -10.28 -1.48
CA PRO A 110 -15.50 -9.20 -2.45
C PRO A 110 -14.76 -8.02 -1.81
N ASP A 111 -13.66 -7.61 -2.44
CA ASP A 111 -12.90 -6.41 -2.09
C ASP A 111 -12.55 -5.64 -3.37
N VAL A 112 -12.45 -4.32 -3.30
CA VAL A 112 -12.06 -3.49 -4.44
C VAL A 112 -10.64 -3.01 -4.28
N GLN A 113 -9.84 -3.30 -5.30
CA GLN A 113 -8.46 -2.88 -5.41
C GLN A 113 -8.29 -1.92 -6.58
N ILE A 114 -7.81 -0.72 -6.29
CA ILE A 114 -7.60 0.30 -7.30
C ILE A 114 -6.13 0.34 -7.67
N PHE A 115 -5.83 -0.09 -8.88
CA PHE A 115 -4.51 -0.02 -9.49
C PHE A 115 -4.38 1.27 -10.30
N VAL A 116 -3.16 1.79 -10.43
CA VAL A 116 -2.83 2.82 -11.43
C VAL A 116 -1.69 2.30 -12.28
N GLY A 117 -1.77 2.43 -13.60
CA GLY A 117 -0.75 1.92 -14.53
C GLY A 117 -0.84 2.53 -15.92
N LYS A 118 0.04 2.12 -16.82
CA LYS A 118 -0.01 2.54 -18.23
C LYS A 118 -1.21 1.87 -18.93
N ARG A 119 -1.80 2.57 -19.91
CA ARG A 119 -2.93 2.12 -20.74
C ARG A 119 -2.78 0.65 -21.20
N ALA A 120 -3.89 -0.09 -21.13
CA ALA A 120 -4.07 -1.40 -21.77
C ALA A 120 -3.18 -2.57 -21.26
N CYS A 121 -3.03 -2.77 -19.95
CA CYS A 121 -2.26 -3.93 -19.49
C CYS A 121 -3.10 -5.20 -19.35
N LYS A 122 -2.82 -6.16 -20.25
CA LYS A 122 -3.28 -7.55 -20.17
C LYS A 122 -2.96 -8.23 -18.83
N LYS A 123 -2.01 -7.71 -18.06
CA LYS A 123 -1.53 -8.33 -16.83
C LYS A 123 -2.55 -8.33 -15.68
N LEU A 124 -3.42 -7.30 -15.55
CA LEU A 124 -4.48 -7.34 -14.53
C LEU A 124 -5.49 -8.47 -14.81
N ARG A 125 -5.70 -8.83 -16.08
CA ARG A 125 -6.56 -9.97 -16.44
C ARG A 125 -6.01 -11.31 -15.95
N GLU A 126 -4.69 -11.41 -15.73
CA GLU A 126 -4.10 -12.63 -15.16
C GLU A 126 -4.50 -12.84 -13.70
N LEU A 127 -4.66 -11.76 -12.93
CA LEU A 127 -5.18 -11.84 -11.56
C LEU A 127 -6.61 -12.39 -11.57
N SER A 128 -7.51 -11.79 -12.35
CA SER A 128 -8.91 -12.24 -12.47
C SER A 128 -9.02 -13.70 -12.94
N LYS A 129 -8.14 -14.16 -13.83
CA LYS A 129 -8.09 -15.57 -14.26
C LYS A 129 -7.72 -16.53 -13.13
N VAL A 130 -6.83 -16.12 -12.22
CA VAL A 130 -6.47 -16.95 -11.07
C VAL A 130 -7.60 -16.95 -10.03
N GLU A 131 -8.21 -15.79 -9.76
CA GLU A 131 -9.40 -15.65 -8.92
C GLU A 131 -10.53 -16.57 -9.41
N ARG A 132 -10.90 -16.50 -10.69
CA ARG A 132 -11.94 -17.37 -11.28
C ARG A 132 -11.63 -18.85 -11.07
N ARG A 133 -10.39 -19.28 -11.30
CA ARG A 133 -9.98 -20.68 -11.10
C ARG A 133 -10.09 -21.13 -9.63
N ILE A 134 -9.90 -20.22 -8.68
CA ILE A 134 -10.07 -20.51 -7.25
C ILE A 134 -11.56 -20.69 -6.97
N LEU A 135 -12.40 -19.77 -7.43
CA LEU A 135 -13.86 -19.81 -7.25
C LEU A 135 -14.50 -21.05 -7.92
N GLU A 136 -14.00 -21.46 -9.09
CA GLU A 136 -14.41 -22.70 -9.78
C GLU A 136 -13.90 -23.99 -9.12
N GLY A 137 -13.11 -23.91 -8.04
CA GLY A 137 -12.48 -25.08 -7.41
C GLY A 137 -11.37 -25.75 -8.25
N ARG A 138 -10.94 -25.14 -9.36
CA ARG A 138 -9.88 -25.68 -10.26
C ARG A 138 -8.47 -25.50 -9.72
N ILE A 139 -8.28 -24.69 -8.68
CA ILE A 139 -7.03 -24.56 -7.94
C ILE A 139 -7.35 -24.37 -6.46
N GLU A 140 -6.63 -25.08 -5.60
CA GLU A 140 -6.75 -24.96 -4.14
C GLU A 140 -6.41 -23.53 -3.69
N LEU A 141 -7.16 -23.01 -2.71
CA LEU A 141 -7.11 -21.60 -2.27
C LEU A 141 -5.69 -21.16 -1.89
N GLY A 142 -4.96 -21.95 -1.11
CA GLY A 142 -3.59 -21.67 -0.70
C GLY A 142 -2.63 -21.53 -1.89
N LYS A 143 -2.65 -22.51 -2.81
CA LYS A 143 -1.85 -22.46 -4.05
C LYS A 143 -2.25 -21.28 -4.96
N GLY A 144 -3.54 -21.04 -5.12
CA GLY A 144 -4.06 -19.92 -5.90
C GLY A 144 -3.67 -18.57 -5.33
N ARG A 145 -3.76 -18.43 -4.01
CA ARG A 145 -3.36 -17.24 -3.27
C ARG A 145 -1.86 -16.95 -3.39
N GLU A 146 -1.01 -17.97 -3.28
CA GLU A 146 0.42 -17.80 -3.52
C GLU A 146 0.70 -17.27 -4.94
N LYS A 147 0.01 -17.84 -5.94
CA LYS A 147 0.13 -17.40 -7.33
C LYS A 147 -0.30 -15.93 -7.51
N LEU A 148 -1.39 -15.51 -6.88
CA LEU A 148 -1.84 -14.12 -6.88
C LEU A 148 -0.77 -13.19 -6.27
N LEU A 149 -0.23 -13.53 -5.10
CA LEU A 149 0.81 -12.73 -4.44
C LEU A 149 2.07 -12.56 -5.31
N ARG A 150 2.48 -13.59 -6.04
CA ARG A 150 3.61 -13.50 -6.98
C ARG A 150 3.31 -12.60 -8.18
N LEU A 151 2.10 -12.71 -8.74
CA LEU A 151 1.67 -11.85 -9.85
C LEU A 151 1.60 -10.38 -9.40
N GLU A 152 0.99 -10.09 -8.26
CA GLU A 152 0.93 -8.73 -7.71
C GLU A 152 2.31 -8.18 -7.41
N GLY A 153 3.18 -8.97 -6.76
CA GLY A 153 4.56 -8.57 -6.50
C GLY A 153 5.29 -8.13 -7.77
N LYS A 154 5.13 -8.88 -8.86
CA LYS A 154 5.69 -8.54 -10.17
C LYS A 154 5.07 -7.28 -10.77
N LEU A 155 3.75 -7.08 -10.64
CA LEU A 155 3.06 -5.90 -11.14
C LEU A 155 3.51 -4.63 -10.43
N LEU A 156 3.62 -4.73 -9.11
CA LEU A 156 3.98 -3.65 -8.19
C LEU A 156 5.49 -3.42 -8.11
N GLY A 157 6.32 -4.25 -8.78
CA GLY A 157 7.77 -4.06 -8.79
C GLY A 157 8.44 -4.38 -7.46
N TYR A 158 7.84 -5.26 -6.66
CA TYR A 158 8.42 -5.72 -5.40
C TYR A 158 9.52 -6.75 -5.64
N PRO A 159 10.65 -6.69 -4.93
CA PRO A 159 11.70 -7.69 -5.07
C PRO A 159 11.22 -9.11 -4.74
N ASP A 160 11.61 -10.10 -5.56
CA ASP A 160 11.18 -11.49 -5.38
C ASP A 160 11.49 -12.05 -3.99
N CYS A 161 12.61 -11.66 -3.37
CA CYS A 161 12.94 -12.08 -2.01
C CYS A 161 11.96 -11.52 -0.96
N CYS A 162 11.44 -10.31 -1.17
CA CYS A 162 10.44 -9.71 -0.29
C CYS A 162 9.08 -10.36 -0.51
N VAL A 163 8.71 -10.64 -1.76
CA VAL A 163 7.49 -11.39 -2.11
C VAL A 163 7.52 -12.80 -1.51
N GLY A 164 8.64 -13.51 -1.62
CA GLY A 164 8.85 -14.83 -1.01
C GLY A 164 8.68 -14.79 0.51
N SER A 165 9.36 -13.85 1.18
CA SER A 165 9.23 -13.68 2.63
C SER A 165 7.80 -13.33 3.07
N TYR A 166 7.09 -12.51 2.28
CA TYR A 166 5.69 -12.17 2.53
C TYR A 166 4.77 -13.40 2.39
N ILE A 167 4.99 -14.24 1.39
CA ILE A 167 4.27 -15.51 1.21
C ILE A 167 4.50 -16.45 2.40
N GLU A 168 5.76 -16.62 2.81
CA GLU A 168 6.13 -17.43 3.98
C GLU A 168 5.46 -16.91 5.26
N SER A 169 5.35 -15.59 5.41
CA SER A 169 4.69 -14.97 6.57
C SER A 169 3.22 -15.35 6.71
N LYS A 170 2.55 -15.78 5.63
CA LYS A 170 1.14 -16.24 5.69
C LYS A 170 0.97 -17.56 6.44
N ARG A 171 2.05 -18.32 6.63
CA ARG A 171 2.06 -19.60 7.35
C ARG A 171 2.52 -19.49 8.81
N GLY A 172 2.91 -18.30 9.25
CA GLY A 172 3.50 -18.13 10.57
C GLY A 172 3.45 -16.68 11.04
N PHE A 173 4.61 -16.13 11.37
CA PHE A 173 4.71 -14.79 11.93
C PHE A 173 4.54 -13.71 10.84
N PRO A 174 3.56 -12.77 10.98
CA PRO A 174 3.26 -11.77 9.95
C PRO A 174 4.46 -10.91 9.56
N ALA A 175 4.57 -10.59 8.25
CA ALA A 175 5.65 -9.78 7.72
C ALA A 175 5.70 -8.38 8.36
N GLU A 176 4.54 -7.74 8.57
CA GLU A 176 4.44 -6.46 9.25
C GLU A 176 5.02 -6.51 10.66
N SER A 177 4.59 -7.48 11.48
CA SER A 177 5.06 -7.63 12.85
C SER A 177 6.57 -7.87 12.91
N ARG A 178 7.12 -8.66 11.97
CA ARG A 178 8.56 -8.91 11.86
C ARG A 178 9.33 -7.63 11.55
N PHE A 179 8.84 -6.90 10.55
CA PHE A 179 9.44 -5.66 10.09
C PHE A 179 9.39 -4.56 11.16
N ILE A 180 8.27 -4.47 11.90
CA ILE A 180 8.13 -3.56 13.04
C ILE A 180 9.17 -3.84 14.14
N MET A 181 9.39 -5.11 14.50
CA MET A 181 10.41 -5.46 15.49
C MET A 181 11.80 -5.05 14.99
N GLU A 182 12.13 -5.36 13.74
CA GLU A 182 13.43 -5.01 13.17
C GLU A 182 13.65 -3.49 13.17
N CYS A 183 12.62 -2.71 12.83
CA CYS A 183 12.68 -1.24 12.89
C CYS A 183 12.91 -0.73 14.32
N ALA A 184 12.31 -1.36 15.33
CA ALA A 184 12.54 -1.02 16.73
C ALA A 184 13.97 -1.40 17.17
N GLU A 185 14.39 -2.64 16.92
CA GLU A 185 15.69 -3.20 17.31
C GLU A 185 16.87 -2.44 16.66
N LYS A 186 16.71 -2.01 15.41
CA LYS A 186 17.74 -1.28 14.64
C LYS A 186 17.62 0.24 14.76
N GLY A 187 16.69 0.74 15.57
CA GLY A 187 16.53 2.15 15.91
C GLY A 187 16.00 3.04 14.78
N VAL A 188 15.30 2.47 13.79
CA VAL A 188 14.69 3.23 12.67
C VAL A 188 13.68 4.26 13.20
N PHE A 189 12.84 3.84 14.16
CA PHE A 189 11.85 4.72 14.79
C PHE A 189 12.51 5.89 15.53
N VAL A 190 13.53 5.60 16.34
CA VAL A 190 14.29 6.61 17.10
C VAL A 190 14.99 7.59 16.16
N LYS A 191 15.61 7.10 15.08
CA LYS A 191 16.24 7.96 14.06
C LYS A 191 15.23 8.88 13.39
N SER A 192 14.04 8.37 13.04
CA SER A 192 12.97 9.14 12.41
C SER A 192 12.41 10.23 13.33
N LEU A 193 12.19 9.91 14.62
CA LEU A 193 11.76 10.87 15.63
C LEU A 193 12.79 11.98 15.85
N LYS A 194 14.07 11.62 16.01
CA LYS A 194 15.15 12.58 16.19
C LYS A 194 15.27 13.52 14.99
N ALA A 195 15.17 12.97 13.77
CA ALA A 195 15.21 13.75 12.55
C ALA A 195 14.07 14.79 12.51
N LEU A 196 12.81 14.37 12.76
CA LEU A 196 11.68 15.31 12.80
C LEU A 196 11.83 16.40 13.86
N LYS A 197 12.20 16.04 15.10
CA LYS A 197 12.40 17.03 16.18
C LYS A 197 13.50 18.04 15.86
N SER A 198 14.52 17.63 15.12
CA SER A 198 15.62 18.50 14.67
C SER A 198 15.36 19.15 13.32
N SER A 199 14.16 19.06 12.75
CA SER A 199 13.82 19.57 11.41
C SER A 199 14.79 19.08 10.32
N LYS A 200 15.23 17.82 10.42
CA LYS A 200 16.09 17.15 9.43
C LYS A 200 15.29 16.06 8.71
N LEU A 201 15.65 15.83 7.46
CA LEU A 201 15.13 14.72 6.66
C LEU A 201 16.20 13.63 6.56
N ILE A 202 15.78 12.38 6.71
CA ILE A 202 16.62 11.20 6.53
C ILE A 202 16.06 10.33 5.41
N SER A 203 16.95 9.69 4.65
CA SER A 203 16.58 8.77 3.59
C SER A 203 16.28 7.39 4.17
N ILE A 204 15.07 6.87 3.92
CA ILE A 204 14.67 5.49 4.29
C ILE A 204 14.16 4.78 3.02
N PRO A 205 15.04 4.51 2.04
CA PRO A 205 14.62 4.15 0.68
C PRO A 205 13.84 2.83 0.61
N TYR A 206 14.08 1.88 1.51
CA TYR A 206 13.32 0.63 1.56
C TYR A 206 11.83 0.83 1.94
N LEU A 207 11.44 2.01 2.45
CA LEU A 207 10.06 2.41 2.73
C LEU A 207 9.48 3.30 1.61
N PHE A 208 9.65 2.88 0.36
CA PHE A 208 9.16 3.63 -0.80
C PHE A 208 7.62 3.60 -0.98
N THR A 209 6.91 2.74 -0.26
CA THR A 209 5.44 2.66 -0.25
C THR A 209 4.94 2.11 1.10
N SER A 210 3.71 2.43 1.47
CA SER A 210 3.04 1.91 2.68
C SER A 210 2.50 0.49 2.51
N ASN A 211 2.36 0.01 1.27
CA ASN A 211 1.71 -1.28 0.97
C ASN A 211 2.73 -2.42 0.76
N PHE A 212 3.88 -2.31 1.41
CA PHE A 212 5.03 -3.20 1.24
C PHE A 212 5.82 -3.34 2.53
N TYR A 213 6.21 -4.57 2.84
CA TYR A 213 7.14 -4.90 3.92
C TYR A 213 8.38 -5.54 3.29
N PRO A 214 9.54 -4.87 3.27
CA PRO A 214 10.75 -5.51 2.79
C PRO A 214 11.10 -6.71 3.67
N CYS A 215 11.79 -7.71 3.12
CA CYS A 215 12.17 -8.90 3.89
C CYS A 215 13.14 -8.59 5.04
N SER A 216 13.81 -7.43 4.98
CA SER A 216 14.63 -6.84 6.04
C SER A 216 14.84 -5.35 5.73
N ILE A 217 15.12 -4.53 6.75
CA ILE A 217 15.57 -3.12 6.56
C ILE A 217 16.88 -3.03 5.75
N GLU A 218 17.68 -4.11 5.73
CA GLU A 218 18.95 -4.21 5.01
C GLU A 218 18.77 -4.83 3.60
N CYS A 219 17.54 -5.04 3.15
CA CYS A 219 17.27 -5.63 1.83
C CYS A 219 17.80 -4.74 0.70
N SER A 220 18.95 -5.10 0.13
CA SER A 220 19.62 -4.34 -0.94
C SER A 220 18.74 -4.13 -2.17
N LYS A 221 17.87 -5.09 -2.51
CA LYS A 221 16.93 -4.95 -3.64
C LYS A 221 15.84 -3.92 -3.35
N ALA A 222 15.28 -3.89 -2.14
CA ALA A 222 14.30 -2.89 -1.75
C ALA A 222 14.91 -1.48 -1.67
N VAL A 223 16.12 -1.38 -1.11
CA VAL A 223 16.91 -0.14 -1.08
C VAL A 223 17.16 0.37 -2.50
N LYS A 224 17.58 -0.50 -3.43
CA LYS A 224 17.82 -0.12 -4.83
C LYS A 224 16.56 0.44 -5.52
N VAL A 225 15.39 -0.15 -5.27
CA VAL A 225 14.12 0.37 -5.79
C VAL A 225 13.83 1.76 -5.22
N GLY A 226 13.97 1.94 -3.92
CA GLY A 226 13.77 3.22 -3.25
C GLY A 226 14.68 4.33 -3.74
N LEU A 227 15.99 4.06 -3.83
CA LEU A 227 16.97 5.04 -4.32
C LEU A 227 16.68 5.45 -5.77
N LYS A 228 16.32 4.49 -6.63
CA LYS A 228 15.92 4.80 -8.02
C LYS A 228 14.73 5.76 -8.08
N ILE A 229 13.75 5.59 -7.20
CA ILE A 229 12.58 6.48 -7.13
C ILE A 229 13.00 7.86 -6.60
N GLN A 230 13.79 7.87 -5.52
CA GLN A 230 14.28 9.08 -4.87
C GLN A 230 15.10 9.95 -5.85
N GLU A 231 16.02 9.34 -6.61
CA GLU A 231 16.81 10.00 -7.66
C GLU A 231 15.93 10.59 -8.78
N TRP A 232 14.89 9.86 -9.21
CA TRP A 232 14.00 10.32 -10.28
C TRP A 232 13.13 11.51 -9.87
N LEU A 233 12.81 11.64 -8.58
CA LEU A 233 11.94 12.71 -8.06
C LEU A 233 12.60 14.09 -8.08
N ASP A 234 13.93 14.17 -8.18
CA ASP A 234 14.68 15.43 -8.31
C ASP A 234 14.27 16.46 -7.24
N GLU A 235 13.63 17.58 -7.62
CA GLU A 235 13.19 18.61 -6.67
C GLU A 235 12.17 18.14 -5.60
N PHE A 236 11.54 16.98 -5.81
CA PHE A 236 10.59 16.38 -4.85
C PHE A 236 11.21 15.29 -3.97
N GLU A 237 12.54 15.14 -3.99
CA GLU A 237 13.25 14.16 -3.16
C GLU A 237 12.90 14.28 -1.67
N ASP A 238 12.80 15.51 -1.17
CA ASP A 238 12.51 15.77 0.24
C ASP A 238 11.09 15.34 0.64
N ALA A 239 10.13 15.39 -0.29
CA ALA A 239 8.79 14.84 -0.07
C ALA A 239 8.83 13.31 0.07
N PHE A 240 9.69 12.63 -0.70
CA PHE A 240 9.92 11.19 -0.55
C PHE A 240 10.55 10.84 0.79
N LYS A 241 11.62 11.56 1.19
CA LYS A 241 12.27 11.38 2.49
C LYS A 241 11.25 11.56 3.62
N LEU A 242 10.48 12.65 3.58
CA LEU A 242 9.48 12.92 4.60
C LEU A 242 8.37 11.86 4.65
N ARG A 243 7.87 11.41 3.49
CA ARG A 243 6.91 10.31 3.42
C ARG A 243 7.47 9.02 4.03
N SER A 244 8.72 8.65 3.69
CA SER A 244 9.35 7.42 4.18
C SER A 244 9.54 7.44 5.71
N MET A 245 9.87 8.61 6.28
CA MET A 245 9.91 8.83 7.72
C MET A 245 8.53 8.70 8.35
N LEU A 246 7.48 9.27 7.75
CA LEU A 246 6.11 9.14 8.24
C LEU A 246 5.62 7.68 8.19
N ILE A 247 5.94 6.92 7.14
CA ILE A 247 5.63 5.47 7.08
C ILE A 247 6.30 4.75 8.26
N ALA A 248 7.58 5.02 8.54
CA ALA A 248 8.26 4.44 9.69
C ALA A 248 7.56 4.79 11.01
N LEU A 249 7.04 6.00 11.15
CA LEU A 249 6.33 6.40 12.37
C LEU A 249 4.90 5.87 12.45
N PHE A 250 4.20 5.66 11.33
CA PHE A 250 2.94 4.92 11.35
C PHE A 250 3.13 3.46 11.75
N TYR A 251 4.27 2.86 11.39
CA TYR A 251 4.67 1.56 11.94
C TYR A 251 4.99 1.63 13.42
N ALA A 252 5.61 2.72 13.91
CA ALA A 252 5.78 2.93 15.34
C ALA A 252 4.42 3.08 16.06
N ALA A 253 3.43 3.76 15.47
CA ALA A 253 2.07 3.86 16.01
C ALA A 253 1.37 2.49 16.08
N THR A 254 1.54 1.67 15.03
CA THR A 254 1.05 0.29 15.01
C THR A 254 1.75 -0.56 16.08
N ALA A 255 3.05 -0.37 16.26
CA ALA A 255 3.82 -1.01 17.32
C ALA A 255 3.34 -0.60 18.72
N LEU A 256 2.98 0.68 18.92
CA LEU A 256 2.47 1.17 20.20
C LEU A 256 1.17 0.47 20.56
N ARG A 257 0.24 0.31 19.61
CA ARG A 257 -0.97 -0.49 19.82
C ARG A 257 -0.63 -1.95 20.15
N ALA A 258 0.26 -2.56 19.37
CA ALA A 258 0.67 -3.95 19.58
C ALA A 258 1.41 -4.20 20.89
N SER A 259 2.05 -3.17 21.48
CA SER A 259 2.71 -3.29 22.78
C SER A 259 1.74 -3.63 23.92
N LYS A 260 0.44 -3.37 23.74
CA LYS A 260 -0.61 -3.73 24.70
C LYS A 260 -0.98 -5.22 24.64
N ALA A 261 -0.54 -5.95 23.61
CA ALA A 261 -0.82 -7.38 23.48
C ALA A 261 -0.01 -8.24 24.46
N ALA A 262 -0.56 -9.39 24.84
CA ALA A 262 0.16 -10.40 25.62
C ALA A 262 1.22 -11.12 24.77
N GLY A 263 2.19 -11.75 25.45
CA GLY A 263 3.24 -12.56 24.82
C GLY A 263 4.50 -11.79 24.39
N ASN A 264 5.48 -12.55 23.88
CA ASN A 264 6.84 -12.08 23.58
C ASN A 264 6.86 -10.87 22.62
N TYR A 265 6.01 -10.85 21.59
CA TYR A 265 5.93 -9.72 20.66
C TYR A 265 5.54 -8.42 21.37
N GLY A 266 4.48 -8.45 22.20
CA GLY A 266 4.06 -7.28 22.97
C GLY A 266 5.10 -6.87 24.02
N GLU A 267 5.76 -7.83 24.66
CA GLU A 267 6.82 -7.58 25.65
C GLU A 267 8.03 -6.86 25.07
N LYS A 268 8.54 -7.33 23.92
CA LYS A 268 9.62 -6.65 23.19
C LYS A 268 9.26 -5.21 22.84
N LEU A 269 8.04 -4.98 22.38
CA LEU A 269 7.57 -3.63 22.06
C LEU A 269 7.42 -2.76 23.30
N ARG A 270 6.90 -3.28 24.42
CA ARG A 270 6.85 -2.54 25.69
C ARG A 270 8.25 -2.13 26.15
N SER A 271 9.22 -3.03 26.06
CA SER A 271 10.62 -2.72 26.38
C SER A 271 11.14 -1.57 25.50
N PHE A 272 10.90 -1.63 24.18
CA PHE A 272 11.24 -0.53 23.28
C PHE A 272 10.58 0.79 23.70
N PHE A 273 9.25 0.82 23.91
CA PHE A 273 8.53 2.04 24.28
C PHE A 273 8.93 2.59 25.65
N SER A 274 9.31 1.73 26.60
CA SER A 274 9.81 2.16 27.92
C SER A 274 11.13 2.95 27.85
N SER A 275 11.88 2.80 26.74
CA SER A 275 13.11 3.55 26.49
C SER A 275 12.88 4.93 25.84
N LEU A 276 11.65 5.22 25.37
CA LEU A 276 11.32 6.48 24.72
C LEU A 276 10.93 7.54 25.74
N SER A 277 11.20 8.81 25.41
CA SER A 277 10.74 9.93 26.21
C SER A 277 9.21 10.07 26.13
N PRO A 278 8.53 10.63 27.15
CA PRO A 278 7.09 10.90 27.09
C PRO A 278 6.70 11.75 25.87
N GLY A 279 7.54 12.69 25.46
CA GLY A 279 7.32 13.51 24.26
C GLY A 279 7.38 12.71 22.95
N ASP A 280 8.27 11.73 22.86
CA ASP A 280 8.33 10.82 21.71
C ASP A 280 7.09 9.93 21.62
N ILE A 281 6.63 9.40 22.76
CA ILE A 281 5.40 8.62 22.84
C ILE A 281 4.20 9.47 22.42
N GLY A 282 4.07 10.70 22.94
CA GLY A 282 2.97 11.60 22.58
C GLY A 282 2.92 11.97 21.09
N LEU A 283 4.07 12.06 20.42
CA LEU A 283 4.13 12.25 18.96
C LEU A 283 3.59 11.01 18.23
N ILE A 284 3.99 9.81 18.65
CA ILE A 284 3.52 8.55 18.07
C ILE A 284 2.01 8.38 18.27
N GLU A 285 1.49 8.69 19.47
CA GLU A 285 0.05 8.68 19.76
C GLU A 285 -0.73 9.67 18.88
N THR A 286 -0.14 10.84 18.61
CA THR A 286 -0.77 11.81 17.69
C THR A 286 -0.90 11.23 16.28
N LEU A 287 0.14 10.57 15.76
CA LEU A 287 0.09 9.89 14.46
C LEU A 287 -0.88 8.71 14.46
N GLU A 288 -1.00 7.99 15.57
CA GLU A 288 -1.95 6.89 15.71
C GLU A 288 -3.40 7.33 15.46
N ARG A 289 -3.80 8.51 15.94
CA ARG A 289 -5.13 9.09 15.69
C ARG A 289 -5.41 9.34 14.21
N HIS A 290 -4.36 9.48 13.40
CA HIS A 290 -4.45 9.66 11.95
C HIS A 290 -4.25 8.35 11.17
N SER A 291 -4.09 7.22 11.85
CA SER A 291 -3.81 5.93 11.20
C SER A 291 -4.95 5.42 10.30
N GLY A 292 -6.19 5.88 10.49
CA GLY A 292 -7.32 5.61 9.59
C GLY A 292 -7.29 6.41 8.27
N ASN A 293 -6.58 7.54 8.25
CA ASN A 293 -6.50 8.46 7.09
C ASN A 293 -5.03 8.83 6.78
N GLN A 294 -4.12 7.86 6.81
CA GLN A 294 -2.67 8.10 6.69
C GLN A 294 -2.30 8.89 5.43
N ALA A 295 -2.93 8.58 4.30
CA ALA A 295 -2.66 9.27 3.04
C ALA A 295 -3.04 10.75 3.09
N GLU A 296 -4.20 11.07 3.64
CA GLU A 296 -4.68 12.44 3.80
C GLU A 296 -3.79 13.24 4.74
N PHE A 297 -3.48 12.66 5.91
CA PHE A 297 -2.54 13.28 6.85
C PHE A 297 -1.18 13.52 6.20
N THR A 298 -0.63 12.52 5.50
CA THR A 298 0.68 12.63 4.85
C THR A 298 0.69 13.68 3.74
N ASN A 299 -0.38 13.77 2.95
CA ASN A 299 -0.56 14.82 1.94
C ASN A 299 -0.49 16.22 2.55
N LEU A 300 -1.30 16.46 3.59
CA LEU A 300 -1.33 17.75 4.30
C LEU A 300 0.00 18.07 4.97
N PHE A 301 0.63 17.07 5.59
CA PHE A 301 1.90 17.23 6.28
C PHE A 301 3.02 17.60 5.31
N ILE A 302 3.14 16.89 4.18
CA ILE A 302 4.14 17.19 3.15
C ILE A 302 3.92 18.59 2.58
N ALA A 303 2.69 18.92 2.18
CA ALA A 303 2.40 20.22 1.58
C ALA A 303 2.59 21.39 2.56
N ARG A 304 2.32 21.19 3.85
CA ARG A 304 2.57 22.20 4.89
C ARG A 304 4.06 22.42 5.14
N ILE A 305 4.83 21.34 5.28
CA ILE A 305 6.26 21.44 5.62
C ILE A 305 7.10 21.95 4.44
N LEU A 306 6.75 21.55 3.22
CA LEU A 306 7.54 21.89 2.02
C LEU A 306 6.94 23.06 1.22
N GLY A 307 5.93 23.77 1.76
CA GLY A 307 5.40 25.00 1.16
C GLY A 307 4.53 24.81 -0.09
N GLY A 308 3.96 23.62 -0.28
CA GLY A 308 3.18 23.27 -1.47
C GLY A 308 1.86 24.03 -1.64
N PHE A 309 1.25 24.52 -0.55
CA PHE A 309 0.01 25.30 -0.62
C PHE A 309 0.22 26.80 -0.80
N SER A 310 1.47 27.29 -0.78
CA SER A 310 1.79 28.71 -0.82
C SER A 310 1.93 29.29 -2.24
N LYS A 311 1.50 28.55 -3.28
CA LYS A 311 1.62 28.97 -4.70
C LYS A 311 0.37 28.67 -5.55
N GLY A 312 -0.80 28.60 -4.93
CA GLY A 312 -2.10 28.48 -5.62
C GLY A 312 -2.89 29.77 -5.54
#